data_AF-A0A7J0CMB2-F1
#
_entry.id   AF-A0A7J0CMB2-F1
#
_cell.length_a   1.000
_cell.length_b   1.000
_cell.length_c   1.000
_cell.angle_alpha   90.00
_cell.angle_beta   90.00
_cell.angle_gamma   90.00
#
_symmetry.space_group_name_H-M   'P 1'
#
loop_
_entity.id
_entity.type
_entity.pdbx_description
1 polymer ?
#
loop_
_entity_poly.entity_id
_entity_poly.type
_entity_poly.pdbx_seq_one_letter_code
_entity_poly.pdbx_strand_id
1 'polypeptide(L)' 'MTAPTPFGPLQFQLVLLRRMADHQPDLVEEARQELSASLADMREANRRWQAMVRAPRGGDRCGATARCSASRS' A
#
# COMPACT_ATOMS: atom_id res chain seq x y z
N MET A 1 -6.41 -21.72 -3.67
CA MET A 1 -6.04 -20.42 -3.04
C MET A 1 -4.97 -19.79 -3.91
N THR A 2 -5.32 -18.83 -4.76
CA THR A 2 -4.39 -18.18 -5.70
C THR A 2 -3.41 -17.32 -4.90
N ALA A 3 -2.11 -17.55 -5.05
CA ALA A 3 -1.09 -16.75 -4.38
C ALA A 3 -1.21 -15.28 -4.83
N PRO A 4 -0.94 -14.30 -3.94
CA PRO A 4 -0.97 -12.90 -4.32
C PRO A 4 0.07 -12.63 -5.41
N THR A 5 -0.36 -12.04 -6.52
CA THR A 5 0.54 -11.59 -7.58
C THR A 5 1.55 -10.60 -7.00
N PRO A 6 2.84 -10.72 -7.36
CA PRO A 6 3.86 -9.77 -6.92
C PRO A 6 3.50 -8.35 -7.39
N PHE A 7 3.93 -7.34 -6.61
CA PHE A 7 3.72 -5.95 -6.98
C PHE A 7 4.55 -5.61 -8.22
N GLY A 8 3.88 -5.43 -9.37
CA GLY A 8 4.51 -5.17 -10.67
C GLY A 8 3.82 -4.03 -11.43
N PRO A 9 4.12 -3.87 -12.74
CA PRO A 9 3.64 -2.73 -13.54
C PRO A 9 2.11 -2.56 -13.52
N LEU A 10 1.35 -3.66 -13.62
CA LEU A 10 -0.11 -3.62 -13.55
C LEU A 10 -0.60 -3.07 -12.19
N GLN A 11 0.02 -3.47 -11.08
CA GLN A 11 -0.34 -2.98 -9.75
C GLN A 11 -0.04 -1.50 -9.60
N PHE A 12 1.09 -1.03 -10.16
CA PHE A 12 1.41 0.39 -10.19
C PHE A 12 0.40 1.19 -11.01
N GLN A 13 -0.04 0.66 -12.16
CA GLN A 13 -1.08 1.29 -12.98
C GLN A 13 -2.41 1.43 -12.21
N LEU A 14 -2.80 0.40 -11.46
CA LEU A 14 -3.98 0.45 -10.58
C LEU A 14 -3.84 1.46 -9.44
N VAL A 15 -2.63 1.69 -8.92
CA VAL A 15 -2.36 2.76 -7.95
C VAL A 15 -2.59 4.13 -8.57
N LEU A 16 -2.12 4.35 -9.80
CA LEU A 16 -2.30 5.60 -10.53
C LEU A 16 -3.77 5.87 -10.81
N LEU A 17 -4.49 4.89 -11.35
CA LEU A 17 -5.92 4.99 -11.60
C LEU A 17 -6.69 5.32 -10.32
N ARG A 18 -6.36 4.69 -9.18
CA ARG A 18 -7.02 5.02 -7.91
C ARG A 18 -6.83 6.49 -7.50
N ARG A 19 -5.65 7.07 -7.73
CA ARG A 19 -5.37 8.48 -7.41
C ARG A 19 -6.01 9.43 -8.40
N MET A 20 -6.04 9.07 -9.69
CA MET A 20 -6.75 9.84 -10.72
C MET A 20 -8.26 9.87 -10.48
N ALA A 21 -8.82 8.81 -9.90
CA ALA A 21 -10.24 8.71 -9.57
C ALA A 21 -10.69 9.74 -8.52
N ASP A 22 -9.75 10.29 -7.72
CA ASP A 22 -10.05 11.38 -6.78
C ASP A 22 -10.33 12.71 -7.50
N HIS A 23 -9.97 12.83 -8.77
CA HIS A 23 -10.15 14.04 -9.58
C HIS A 23 -11.13 13.85 -10.74
N GLN A 24 -11.08 12.72 -11.44
CA GLN A 24 -11.89 12.43 -12.62
C GLN A 24 -12.35 10.96 -12.58
N PRO A 25 -13.38 10.64 -11.78
CA PRO A 25 -13.82 9.26 -11.59
C PRO A 25 -14.37 8.62 -12.87
N ASP A 26 -15.06 9.38 -13.73
CA ASP A 26 -15.69 8.84 -14.94
C ASP A 26 -14.67 8.31 -15.97
N LEU A 27 -13.58 9.06 -16.20
CA LEU A 27 -12.50 8.63 -17.10
C LEU A 27 -11.73 7.42 -16.57
N VAL A 28 -11.60 7.30 -15.24
CA VAL A 28 -10.97 6.14 -14.63
C VAL A 28 -11.83 4.89 -14.75
N GLU A 29 -13.15 5.03 -14.69
CA GLU A 29 -14.06 3.91 -14.84
C GLU A 29 -13.93 3.28 -16.24
N GLU A 30 -13.85 4.10 -17.31
CA GLU A 30 -13.58 3.61 -18.66
C GLU A 30 -12.20 2.90 -18.75
N ALA A 31 -11.13 3.56 -18.32
CA ALA A 31 -9.78 2.98 -18.37
C ALA A 31 -9.66 1.68 -17.54
N ARG A 32 -10.38 1.58 -16.42
CA ARG A 32 -10.43 0.38 -15.59
C ARG A 32 -11.12 -0.77 -16.31
N GLN A 33 -12.21 -0.49 -17.03
CA GLN A 33 -12.95 -1.50 -17.80
C GLN A 33 -12.10 -2.06 -18.94
N GLU A 34 -11.36 -1.20 -19.66
CA GLU A 34 -10.40 -1.64 -20.69
C GLU A 34 -9.34 -2.59 -20.13
N LEU A 35 -8.89 -2.34 -18.90
CA LEU A 35 -7.92 -3.19 -18.19
C LEU A 35 -8.55 -4.43 -17.54
N SER A 36 -9.88 -4.61 -17.62
CA SER A 36 -10.63 -5.70 -16.96
C SER A 36 -10.35 -5.79 -15.45
N ALA A 37 -10.05 -4.66 -14.80
CA ALA A 37 -9.71 -4.60 -13.38
C ALA A 37 -10.93 -4.21 -12.55
N SER A 38 -11.01 -4.63 -11.28
CA SER A 38 -12.09 -4.22 -10.37
C SER A 38 -11.75 -2.95 -9.57
N LEU A 39 -12.77 -2.25 -9.06
CA LEU A 39 -12.57 -1.19 -8.06
C LEU A 39 -11.83 -1.70 -6.82
N ALA A 40 -12.04 -2.97 -6.46
CA ALA A 40 -11.35 -3.60 -5.33
C ALA A 40 -9.85 -3.77 -5.61
N ASP A 41 -9.48 -4.14 -6.84
CA ASP A 41 -8.07 -4.30 -7.24
C ASP A 41 -7.32 -2.96 -7.14
N MET A 42 -7.94 -1.87 -7.58
CA MET A 42 -7.38 -0.51 -7.42
C MET A 42 -7.15 -0.13 -5.96
N ARG A 43 -8.13 -0.41 -5.09
CA ARG A 43 -8.03 -0.12 -3.65
C ARG A 43 -6.96 -0.97 -2.98
N GLU A 44 -6.86 -2.25 -3.34
CA GLU A 44 -5.88 -3.17 -2.79
C GLU A 44 -4.45 -2.84 -3.25
N ALA A 45 -4.26 -2.51 -4.53
CA ALA A 45 -2.99 -2.03 -5.06
C ALA A 45 -2.52 -0.76 -4.32
N ASN A 46 -3.43 0.20 -4.11
CA ASN A 46 -3.14 1.43 -3.38
C ASN A 46 -2.84 1.18 -1.91
N ARG A 47 -3.56 0.28 -1.24
CA ARG A 47 -3.29 -0.14 0.15
C ARG A 47 -1.87 -0.71 0.28
N ARG A 48 -1.49 -1.64 -0.61
CA ARG A 48 -0.15 -2.26 -0.63
C ARG A 48 0.93 -1.22 -0.89
N TRP A 49 0.72 -0.31 -1.85
CA TRP A 49 1.64 0.79 -2.13
C TRP A 49 1.81 1.72 -0.93
N GLN A 50 0.71 2.12 -0.27
CA GLN A 50 0.78 2.95 0.92
C GLN A 50 1.54 2.25 2.06
N ALA A 51 1.35 0.95 2.25
CA ALA A 51 2.11 0.18 3.24
C ALA A 51 3.62 0.19 2.92
N MET A 52 4.01 0.00 1.66
CA MET A 52 5.42 0.08 1.22
C MET A 52 6.01 1.49 1.33
N VAL A 53 5.22 2.54 1.10
CA VAL A 53 5.67 3.93 1.20
C VAL A 53 5.79 4.36 2.67
N ARG A 54 4.81 4.01 3.51
CA ARG A 54 4.75 4.36 4.93
C ARG A 54 5.61 3.47 5.83
N ALA A 55 6.11 2.33 5.32
CA ALA A 55 7.04 1.49 6.06
C ALA A 55 8.26 2.34 6.47
N PRO A 56 8.65 2.34 7.76
CA PRO A 56 9.81 3.09 8.21
C PRO A 56 11.05 2.58 7.47
N ARG A 57 11.65 3.43 6.63
CA ARG A 57 12.89 3.14 5.93
C ARG A 57 14.06 3.43 6.88
N GLY A 58 14.30 2.52 7.82
CA GLY A 58 15.37 2.61 8.82
C GLY A 58 14.91 3.28 10.12
N GLY A 59 14.96 2.52 11.22
CA GLY A 59 14.60 2.98 12.56
C GLY A 59 14.68 1.85 13.59
N ASP A 60 15.91 1.38 13.81
CA ASP A 60 16.41 0.69 15.02
C ASP A 60 15.85 -0.68 15.44
N ARG A 61 16.62 -1.72 15.09
CA ARG A 61 17.02 -2.68 16.13
C ARG A 61 17.88 -1.90 17.15
N CYS A 62 17.25 -1.46 18.23
CA CYS A 62 17.78 -0.92 19.50
C CYS A 62 17.07 0.41 19.85
N GLY A 63 16.00 0.33 20.63
CA GLY A 63 15.28 1.53 21.07
C GLY A 63 13.94 1.33 21.76
N ALA A 64 13.59 0.13 22.24
CA ALA A 64 12.49 -0.05 23.17
C ALA A 64 13.07 -0.37 24.54
N THR A 65 13.47 0.69 25.25
CA THR A 65 13.63 0.79 26.71
C THR A 65 13.86 -0.55 27.43
N ALA A 66 15.12 -0.81 27.74
CA ALA A 66 15.47 -1.62 28.89
C ALA A 66 14.64 -1.16 30.09
N ARG A 67 13.69 -1.98 30.52
CA ARG A 67 13.12 -1.89 31.87
C ARG A 67 14.18 -2.41 32.84
N CYS A 68 15.27 -1.66 32.99
CA CYS A 68 16.19 -1.78 34.11
C CYS A 68 15.83 -0.68 35.11
N SER A 69 14.80 -0.94 35.91
CA SER A 69 14.67 -0.32 37.23
C SER A 69 15.19 -1.32 38.26
N ALA A 70 16.52 -1.42 38.33
CA ALA A 70 17.22 -1.94 39.49
C ALA A 70 17.74 -0.74 40.29
N SER A 71 16.96 -0.36 41.31
CA SER A 71 17.30 0.53 42.41
C SER A 71 16.02 0.71 43.21
N ARG A 72 15.93 0.54 44.52
CA ARG A 72 16.92 0.35 45.58
C ARG A 72 16.07 0.21 46.86
N SER A 73 16.60 -0.53 47.84
CA SER A 73 16.15 -0.62 49.24
C SER A 73 15.04 -1.62 49.56
#